data_AF-A0A9P7H768-F1
#
_entry.id   AF-A0A9P7H768-F1
#
_cell.length_a   1.000
_cell.length_b   1.000
_cell.length_c   1.000
_cell.angle_alpha   90.00
_cell.angle_beta   90.00
_cell.angle_gamma   90.00
#
_symmetry.space_group_name_H-M   'P 1'
#
loop_
_entity.id
_entity.type
_entity.pdbx_description
1 polymer ?
#
loop_
_entity_poly.entity_id
_entity_poly.type
_entity_poly.pdbx_seq_one_letter_code
_entity_poly.pdbx_strand_id
1 'polypeptide(L)'
;MGFTDLLTDAGASVLNNWLSTRSYITGQSASQADVATFKALTSSPNEEKYPHAARWYKHIASYESQFATLPGDASAPYTTYGPETAEVTINPAQAPEKEAEAEAGDDDDVDLFGSDDEEEDAEAVRVREERLAEYRKKKENKPKTIAKSVVTLDVKPWDDETDMKALEEAVRAIEKDGLTWGASKLVPVGFGVRKLQINMVVEDEKISVADLEEEIQELEDYVQSTDVAAMQKLCTMYGDLGNKLVQHAKRTQNLTYLPSYQTEIVRAVTREVRDLDKDVAELLEPFHGSFDPSADQAIACTLLVNHLSMRRNKRCLLAYHRTRTDKLEELVWNGSDVVDLSGQQAQNSTGVSGAGGNDASKSSLSPQEEEYVRQYSDLLAAYKGQWTDIDLTGSLEPPRDLFIDVRVLKDAGEIQTEYGAITLTKNSQFYVRQGDVERLIAQGYLHKLG
;
A
#
# COMPACT_ATOMS: atom_id res chain seq x y z
N MET A 1 -32.63 -22.14 3.44
CA MET A 1 -31.93 -22.30 4.73
C MET A 1 -31.10 -23.56 4.64
N GLY A 2 -29.78 -23.42 4.68
CA GLY A 2 -28.80 -24.51 4.80
C GLY A 2 -28.37 -25.22 3.51
N PHE A 3 -27.30 -26.02 3.61
CA PHE A 3 -26.75 -26.77 2.49
C PHE A 3 -27.80 -27.74 1.92
N THR A 4 -28.21 -27.55 0.68
CA THR A 4 -29.32 -28.29 0.07
C THR A 4 -28.89 -29.64 -0.50
N ASP A 5 -27.71 -29.68 -1.13
CA ASP A 5 -27.08 -30.87 -1.68
C ASP A 5 -25.57 -30.68 -1.63
N LEU A 6 -24.82 -31.62 -1.02
CA LEU A 6 -23.37 -31.57 -0.87
C LEU A 6 -22.64 -32.58 -1.78
N LEU A 7 -23.39 -33.42 -2.50
CA LEU A 7 -22.83 -34.44 -3.39
C LEU A 7 -22.61 -33.92 -4.81
N THR A 8 -23.32 -32.86 -5.20
CA THR A 8 -23.13 -32.17 -6.48
C THR A 8 -22.00 -31.15 -6.43
N ASP A 9 -21.41 -30.89 -7.60
CA ASP A 9 -20.31 -29.93 -7.76
C ASP A 9 -20.72 -28.50 -7.33
N ALA A 10 -21.99 -28.13 -7.56
CA ALA A 10 -22.57 -26.87 -7.08
C ALA A 10 -22.69 -26.83 -5.53
N GLY A 11 -22.95 -27.98 -4.90
CA GLY A 11 -22.96 -28.11 -3.45
C GLY A 11 -21.58 -27.92 -2.81
N ALA A 12 -20.58 -28.57 -3.42
CA ALA A 12 -19.20 -28.48 -2.99
C ALA A 12 -18.63 -27.06 -3.13
N SER A 13 -19.02 -26.32 -4.19
CA SER A 13 -18.60 -24.93 -4.37
C SER A 13 -19.20 -23.99 -3.33
N VAL A 14 -20.48 -24.17 -2.98
CA VAL A 14 -21.14 -23.40 -1.90
C VAL A 14 -20.48 -23.69 -0.55
N LEU A 15 -20.15 -24.95 -0.26
CA LEU A 15 -19.42 -25.32 0.95
C LEU A 15 -18.01 -24.70 0.98
N ASN A 16 -17.29 -24.71 -0.14
CA ASN A 16 -15.97 -24.12 -0.25
C ASN A 16 -15.98 -22.60 -0.03
N ASN A 17 -16.97 -21.90 -0.60
CA ASN A 17 -17.14 -20.46 -0.40
C ASN A 17 -17.51 -20.14 1.05
N TRP A 18 -18.35 -20.96 1.68
CA TRP A 18 -18.70 -20.79 3.09
C TRP A 18 -17.50 -20.94 4.02
N LEU A 19 -16.63 -21.91 3.76
CA LEU A 19 -15.44 -22.22 4.56
C LEU A 19 -14.21 -21.36 4.21
N SER A 20 -14.34 -20.45 3.26
CA SER A 20 -13.30 -19.44 2.96
C SER A 20 -13.14 -18.44 4.12
N THR A 21 -14.25 -18.08 4.77
CA THR A 21 -14.29 -17.11 5.89
C THR A 21 -14.43 -17.77 7.25
N ARG A 22 -14.73 -19.07 7.31
CA ARG A 22 -15.07 -19.80 8.54
C ARG A 22 -14.26 -21.08 8.70
N SER A 23 -13.84 -21.37 9.92
CA SER A 23 -13.11 -22.60 10.26
C SER A 23 -14.03 -23.80 10.51
N TYR A 24 -15.26 -23.55 10.94
CA TYR A 24 -16.30 -24.54 11.24
C TYR A 24 -17.64 -24.07 10.68
N ILE A 25 -18.61 -24.96 10.58
CA ILE A 25 -19.93 -24.66 10.01
C ILE A 25 -20.74 -23.77 10.96
N THR A 26 -20.63 -24.02 12.27
CA THR A 26 -21.18 -23.14 13.31
C THR A 26 -20.17 -22.90 14.42
N GLY A 27 -19.98 -21.64 14.81
CA GLY A 27 -19.14 -21.26 15.94
C GLY A 27 -17.63 -21.22 15.66
N GLN A 28 -16.83 -21.32 16.72
CA GLN A 28 -15.36 -21.23 16.70
C GLN A 28 -14.68 -22.57 17.07
N SER A 29 -15.45 -23.63 17.32
CA SER A 29 -14.97 -24.97 17.67
C SER A 29 -15.78 -26.05 16.95
N ALA A 30 -15.22 -27.26 16.84
CA ALA A 30 -15.91 -28.39 16.21
C ALA A 30 -17.24 -28.69 16.92
N SER A 31 -18.31 -28.82 16.14
CA SER A 31 -19.68 -28.94 16.64
C SER A 31 -20.44 -30.10 15.98
N GLN A 32 -21.61 -30.46 16.52
CA GLN A 32 -22.47 -31.48 15.89
C GLN A 32 -22.94 -31.08 14.48
N ALA A 33 -22.98 -29.78 14.16
CA ALA A 33 -23.27 -29.30 12.80
C ALA A 33 -22.20 -29.75 11.79
N ASP A 34 -20.92 -29.70 12.19
CA ASP A 34 -19.80 -30.18 11.37
C ASP A 34 -19.83 -31.71 11.16
N VAL A 35 -20.27 -32.45 12.19
CA VAL A 35 -20.43 -33.91 12.11
C VAL A 35 -21.56 -34.28 11.16
N ALA A 36 -22.69 -33.56 11.21
CA ALA A 36 -23.83 -33.81 10.33
C ALA A 36 -23.49 -33.57 8.85
N THR A 37 -22.75 -32.50 8.55
CA THR A 37 -22.30 -32.17 7.20
C THR A 37 -21.16 -33.06 6.72
N PHE A 38 -20.28 -33.50 7.63
CA PHE A 38 -19.22 -34.46 7.32
C PHE A 38 -19.81 -35.82 6.93
N LYS A 39 -20.81 -36.30 7.66
CA LYS A 39 -21.53 -37.55 7.31
C LYS A 39 -22.32 -37.47 6.00
N ALA A 40 -22.70 -36.27 5.58
CA ALA A 40 -23.38 -36.05 4.30
C ALA A 40 -22.40 -36.14 3.10
N LEU A 41 -21.11 -35.89 3.31
CA LEU A 41 -20.07 -36.06 2.30
C LEU A 41 -19.61 -37.52 2.27
N THR A 42 -19.85 -38.23 1.17
CA THR A 42 -19.45 -39.64 1.03
C THR A 42 -17.95 -39.82 0.75
N SER A 43 -17.29 -38.77 0.27
CA SER A 43 -15.86 -38.77 -0.07
C SER A 43 -15.23 -37.39 0.15
N SER A 44 -13.91 -37.35 0.33
CA SER A 44 -13.16 -36.10 0.43
C SER A 44 -13.34 -35.23 -0.82
N PRO A 45 -13.65 -33.92 -0.69
CA PRO A 45 -13.69 -32.98 -1.82
C PRO A 45 -12.33 -32.88 -2.53
N ASN A 46 -12.33 -32.63 -3.84
CA ASN A 46 -11.11 -32.50 -4.63
C ASN A 46 -10.29 -31.26 -4.18
N GLU A 47 -9.03 -31.48 -3.79
CA GLU A 47 -8.13 -30.48 -3.22
C GLU A 47 -7.74 -29.37 -4.21
N GLU A 48 -7.71 -29.66 -5.51
CA GLU A 48 -7.39 -28.66 -6.55
C GLU A 48 -8.56 -27.72 -6.84
N LYS A 49 -9.80 -28.22 -6.77
CA LYS A 49 -11.00 -27.43 -7.07
C LYS A 49 -11.59 -26.74 -5.84
N TYR A 50 -11.51 -27.37 -4.67
CA TYR A 50 -12.16 -26.92 -3.43
C TYR A 50 -11.21 -26.98 -2.22
N PRO A 51 -10.17 -26.12 -2.17
CA PRO A 51 -9.12 -26.18 -1.15
C PRO A 51 -9.63 -25.94 0.28
N HIS A 52 -10.62 -25.06 0.47
CA HIS A 52 -11.14 -24.73 1.80
C HIS A 52 -12.04 -25.84 2.35
N ALA A 53 -12.85 -26.46 1.48
CA ALA A 53 -13.66 -27.62 1.84
C ALA A 53 -12.79 -28.86 2.13
N ALA A 54 -11.76 -29.11 1.32
CA ALA A 54 -10.82 -30.21 1.54
C ALA A 54 -10.04 -30.06 2.87
N ARG A 55 -9.59 -28.83 3.19
CA ARG A 55 -8.96 -28.52 4.48
C ARG A 55 -9.87 -28.83 5.67
N TRP A 56 -11.11 -28.35 5.62
CA TRP A 56 -12.10 -28.58 6.69
C TRP A 56 -12.44 -30.07 6.82
N TYR A 57 -12.60 -30.80 5.72
CA TYR A 57 -12.88 -32.24 5.74
C TYR A 57 -11.75 -33.03 6.42
N LYS A 58 -10.48 -32.77 6.06
CA LYS A 58 -9.31 -33.37 6.72
C LYS A 58 -9.25 -33.04 8.21
N HIS A 59 -9.61 -31.80 8.56
CA HIS A 59 -9.65 -31.35 9.95
C HIS A 59 -10.74 -32.08 10.75
N ILE A 60 -11.97 -32.17 10.26
CA ILE A 60 -13.08 -32.86 10.96
C ILE A 60 -12.86 -34.38 11.01
N ALA A 61 -12.25 -34.99 9.99
CA ALA A 61 -11.89 -36.41 10.01
C ALA A 61 -10.96 -36.77 11.19
N SER A 62 -10.08 -35.84 11.63
CA SER A 62 -9.23 -36.06 12.80
C SER A 62 -10.02 -36.17 14.12
N TYR A 63 -11.26 -35.66 14.16
CA TYR A 63 -12.16 -35.70 15.31
C TYR A 63 -13.12 -36.90 15.32
N GLU A 64 -12.97 -37.88 14.41
CA GLU A 64 -13.86 -39.05 14.32
C GLU A 64 -14.06 -39.78 15.65
N SER A 65 -13.01 -39.92 16.45
CA SER A 65 -13.05 -40.56 17.77
C SER A 65 -13.85 -39.76 18.82
N GLN A 66 -14.08 -38.47 18.58
CA GLN A 66 -14.68 -37.53 19.53
C GLN A 66 -16.07 -37.03 19.09
N PHE A 67 -16.62 -37.54 17.98
CA PHE A 67 -17.92 -37.12 17.46
C PHE A 67 -19.08 -37.24 18.46
N ALA A 68 -18.99 -38.17 19.42
CA ALA A 68 -20.00 -38.35 20.46
C ALA A 68 -19.94 -37.29 21.58
N THR A 69 -18.81 -36.60 21.75
CA THR A 69 -18.56 -35.66 22.86
C THR A 69 -18.58 -34.19 22.43
N LEU A 70 -18.79 -33.91 21.14
CA LEU A 70 -18.81 -32.54 20.63
C LEU A 70 -20.08 -31.78 21.01
N PRO A 71 -19.99 -30.48 21.33
CA PRO A 71 -21.13 -29.64 21.68
C PRO A 71 -22.05 -29.39 20.47
N GLY A 72 -23.37 -29.39 20.71
CA GLY A 72 -24.39 -29.07 19.71
C GLY A 72 -25.59 -30.01 19.72
N ASP A 73 -26.58 -29.71 18.89
CA ASP A 73 -27.77 -30.56 18.70
C ASP A 73 -27.48 -31.62 17.62
N ALA A 74 -27.46 -32.90 18.02
CA ALA A 74 -27.20 -34.03 17.13
C ALA A 74 -28.41 -34.42 16.27
N SER A 75 -29.59 -33.85 16.52
CA SER A 75 -30.83 -34.20 15.82
C SER A 75 -31.14 -33.29 14.63
N ALA A 76 -30.38 -32.20 14.43
CA ALA A 76 -30.60 -31.26 13.33
C ALA A 76 -29.92 -31.74 12.04
N PRO A 77 -30.64 -31.79 10.90
CA PRO A 77 -30.05 -32.17 9.62
C PRO A 77 -29.08 -31.09 9.11
N TYR A 78 -28.13 -31.47 8.25
CA TYR A 78 -27.15 -30.56 7.65
C TYR A 78 -27.82 -29.41 6.85
N THR A 79 -29.06 -29.62 6.40
CA THR A 79 -29.90 -28.63 5.73
C THR A 79 -30.36 -27.49 6.64
N THR A 80 -30.13 -27.54 7.95
CA THR A 80 -30.44 -26.43 8.86
C THR A 80 -29.29 -25.42 8.94
N TYR A 81 -28.08 -25.84 8.54
CA TYR A 81 -26.85 -25.05 8.69
C TYR A 81 -26.32 -24.64 7.32
N GLY A 82 -26.04 -23.34 7.11
CA GLY A 82 -25.50 -22.82 5.85
C GLY A 82 -26.08 -21.44 5.46
N PRO A 83 -25.68 -20.90 4.31
CA PRO A 83 -26.09 -19.56 3.86
C PRO A 83 -27.60 -19.48 3.56
N GLU A 84 -28.21 -18.32 3.83
CA GLU A 84 -29.64 -18.07 3.57
C GLU A 84 -29.93 -17.83 2.08
N THR A 85 -28.91 -17.47 1.28
CA THR A 85 -28.98 -17.29 -0.17
C THR A 85 -27.76 -17.95 -0.84
N ALA A 86 -28.02 -18.83 -1.83
CA ALA A 86 -26.99 -19.51 -2.60
C ALA A 86 -26.79 -18.79 -3.95
N GLU A 87 -25.75 -17.96 -4.05
CA GLU A 87 -25.24 -17.51 -5.35
C GLU A 87 -24.21 -18.53 -5.84
N VAL A 88 -24.55 -19.19 -6.94
CA VAL A 88 -23.72 -20.19 -7.61
C VAL A 88 -23.00 -19.50 -8.77
N THR A 89 -21.70 -19.26 -8.64
CA THR A 89 -20.83 -18.90 -9.78
C THR A 89 -19.93 -20.11 -10.11
N ILE A 90 -20.18 -20.74 -11.26
CA ILE A 90 -19.40 -21.88 -11.78
C ILE A 90 -18.50 -21.34 -12.91
N ASN A 91 -17.18 -21.46 -12.74
CA ASN A 91 -16.07 -21.18 -13.69
C ASN A 91 -15.68 -22.47 -14.47
N PRO A 92 -14.74 -22.55 -15.47
CA PRO A 92 -14.06 -21.57 -16.38
C PRO A 92 -13.78 -22.06 -17.87
N ALA A 93 -13.23 -21.15 -18.72
CA ALA A 93 -12.35 -21.35 -19.92
C ALA A 93 -12.91 -21.68 -21.34
N GLN A 94 -12.93 -20.71 -22.28
CA GLN A 94 -12.06 -20.56 -23.49
C GLN A 94 -12.40 -19.27 -24.31
N ALA A 95 -11.35 -18.55 -24.74
CA ALA A 95 -11.18 -17.22 -25.39
C ALA A 95 -12.09 -16.86 -26.63
N PRO A 96 -12.24 -15.57 -27.08
CA PRO A 96 -11.17 -14.55 -27.23
C PRO A 96 -11.47 -13.07 -26.93
N GLU A 97 -10.35 -12.34 -26.86
CA GLU A 97 -10.06 -10.89 -26.83
C GLU A 97 -11.13 -9.91 -27.35
N LYS A 98 -11.47 -8.91 -26.52
CA LYS A 98 -11.33 -7.47 -26.84
C LYS A 98 -11.69 -6.59 -25.63
N GLU A 99 -10.69 -5.84 -25.18
CA GLU A 99 -10.73 -4.42 -24.76
C GLU A 99 -11.92 -3.91 -23.92
N ALA A 100 -11.68 -3.61 -22.65
CA ALA A 100 -11.61 -2.22 -22.14
C ALA A 100 -11.59 -2.21 -20.59
N GLU A 101 -10.47 -1.74 -20.05
CA GLU A 101 -10.29 -1.31 -18.66
C GLU A 101 -11.15 -0.09 -18.32
N ALA A 102 -11.55 0.03 -17.06
CA ALA A 102 -11.80 1.32 -16.43
C ALA A 102 -11.29 1.25 -14.98
N GLU A 103 -10.05 1.69 -14.82
CA GLU A 103 -9.37 1.90 -13.56
C GLU A 103 -10.08 2.94 -12.70
N ALA A 104 -10.06 2.70 -11.38
CA ALA A 104 -10.19 3.77 -10.40
C ALA A 104 -8.79 4.36 -10.15
N GLY A 105 -8.37 5.24 -11.05
CA GLY A 105 -7.36 6.25 -10.79
C GLY A 105 -8.01 7.48 -10.16
N ASP A 106 -7.38 8.02 -9.13
CA ASP A 106 -7.67 9.34 -8.56
C ASP A 106 -6.45 10.19 -8.89
N ASP A 107 -6.63 11.16 -9.79
CA ASP A 107 -5.97 12.46 -9.76
C ASP A 107 -6.66 13.35 -10.81
N ASP A 108 -7.41 14.35 -10.31
CA ASP A 108 -7.28 15.79 -10.60
C ASP A 108 -6.66 16.24 -11.95
N ASP A 109 -7.04 15.62 -13.07
CA ASP A 109 -6.92 16.26 -14.40
C ASP A 109 -7.91 15.66 -15.42
N VAL A 110 -9.18 15.56 -15.02
CA VAL A 110 -10.26 15.25 -15.97
C VAL A 110 -10.64 16.55 -16.68
N ASP A 111 -10.21 16.66 -17.93
CA ASP A 111 -10.57 17.70 -18.89
C ASP A 111 -12.06 18.07 -18.79
N LEU A 112 -12.29 19.22 -18.15
CA LEU A 112 -13.60 19.82 -17.87
C LEU A 112 -14.15 20.58 -19.10
N PHE A 113 -13.70 20.25 -20.32
CA PHE A 113 -14.20 20.85 -21.56
C PHE A 113 -14.25 19.86 -22.75
N GLY A 114 -14.81 18.67 -22.51
CA GLY A 114 -15.41 17.85 -23.57
C GLY A 114 -16.79 18.40 -23.94
N SER A 115 -16.82 19.29 -24.94
CA SER A 115 -18.00 19.96 -25.51
C SER A 115 -19.23 19.06 -25.73
N ASP A 116 -20.33 19.45 -25.09
CA ASP A 116 -21.63 19.79 -25.69
C ASP A 116 -21.97 19.10 -27.03
N ASP A 117 -22.76 18.03 -26.97
CA ASP A 117 -23.75 17.71 -28.02
C ASP A 117 -25.04 17.28 -27.34
N GLU A 118 -26.11 17.99 -27.66
CA GLU A 118 -27.42 18.03 -27.02
C GLU A 118 -28.23 16.75 -27.28
N GLU A 119 -28.50 15.94 -26.26
CA GLU A 119 -29.81 15.28 -26.00
C GLU A 119 -29.72 14.44 -24.71
N GLU A 120 -30.49 14.85 -23.70
CA GLU A 120 -30.53 14.23 -22.38
C GLU A 120 -31.04 12.79 -22.40
N ASP A 121 -30.36 11.89 -21.68
CA ASP A 121 -31.03 10.84 -20.91
C ASP A 121 -30.87 11.19 -19.42
N ALA A 122 -31.87 11.87 -18.85
CA ALA A 122 -31.92 12.29 -17.44
C ALA A 122 -31.71 11.14 -16.43
N GLU A 123 -31.92 9.90 -16.88
CA GLU A 123 -31.71 8.69 -16.10
C GLU A 123 -30.22 8.33 -15.97
N ALA A 124 -29.40 8.56 -17.01
CA ALA A 124 -27.96 8.27 -16.99
C ALA A 124 -27.18 9.23 -16.08
N VAL A 125 -27.63 10.49 -15.99
CA VAL A 125 -27.08 11.49 -15.06
C VAL A 125 -27.39 11.10 -13.62
N ARG A 126 -28.64 10.69 -13.34
CA ARG A 126 -29.05 10.23 -12.01
C ARG A 126 -28.34 8.96 -11.57
N VAL A 127 -28.17 7.97 -12.45
CA VAL A 127 -27.44 6.73 -12.13
C VAL A 127 -25.95 7.02 -11.87
N ARG A 128 -25.35 7.97 -12.58
CA ARG A 128 -23.96 8.41 -12.35
C ARG A 128 -23.82 9.11 -10.99
N GLU A 129 -24.76 9.97 -10.63
CA GLU A 129 -24.79 10.66 -9.33
C GLU A 129 -25.05 9.70 -8.17
N GLU A 130 -25.97 8.74 -8.34
CA GLU A 130 -26.24 7.69 -7.35
C GLU A 130 -25.01 6.80 -7.14
N ARG A 131 -24.30 6.42 -8.23
CA ARG A 131 -23.03 5.70 -8.16
C ARG A 131 -21.92 6.51 -7.47
N LEU A 132 -21.81 7.81 -7.75
CA LEU A 132 -20.83 8.70 -7.11
C LEU A 132 -21.13 8.88 -5.61
N ALA A 133 -22.40 9.01 -5.25
CA ALA A 133 -22.84 9.14 -3.86
C ALA A 133 -22.61 7.83 -3.07
N GLU A 134 -22.83 6.67 -3.69
CA GLU A 134 -22.48 5.38 -3.12
C GLU A 134 -20.96 5.21 -2.97
N TYR A 135 -20.17 5.71 -3.92
CA TYR A 135 -18.71 5.70 -3.81
C TYR A 135 -18.21 6.63 -2.71
N ARG A 136 -18.83 7.80 -2.54
CA ARG A 136 -18.55 8.75 -1.45
C ARG A 136 -18.90 8.14 -0.09
N LYS A 137 -20.07 7.51 0.04
CA LYS A 137 -20.49 6.77 1.24
C LYS A 137 -19.57 5.57 1.54
N LYS A 138 -19.05 4.88 0.52
CA LYS A 138 -18.06 3.80 0.68
C LYS A 138 -16.65 4.32 1.01
N LYS A 139 -16.28 5.53 0.58
CA LYS A 139 -15.05 6.22 1.01
C LYS A 139 -15.19 6.73 2.46
N GLU A 140 -16.38 7.15 2.88
CA GLU A 140 -16.70 7.62 4.24
C GLU A 140 -16.85 6.48 5.27
N ASN A 141 -17.38 5.31 4.87
CA ASN A 141 -17.55 4.15 5.76
C ASN A 141 -16.30 3.27 5.95
N LYS A 142 -15.17 3.59 5.30
CA LYS A 142 -13.90 2.98 5.69
C LYS A 142 -13.54 3.53 7.07
N PRO A 143 -13.27 2.69 8.09
CA PRO A 143 -12.80 3.19 9.38
C PRO A 143 -11.46 3.88 9.13
N LYS A 144 -11.50 5.21 9.08
CA LYS A 144 -10.29 6.02 8.97
C LYS A 144 -9.59 5.91 10.32
N THR A 145 -8.30 5.66 10.26
CA THR A 145 -7.44 5.59 11.43
C THR A 145 -7.53 6.91 12.17
N ILE A 146 -8.11 6.90 13.37
CA ILE A 146 -8.26 8.08 14.23
C ILE A 146 -6.85 8.53 14.63
N ALA A 147 -6.27 9.45 13.87
CA ALA A 147 -4.99 10.07 14.19
C ALA A 147 -5.24 11.11 15.28
N LYS A 148 -4.89 10.77 16.51
CA LYS A 148 -4.88 11.73 17.63
C LYS A 148 -3.53 12.42 17.69
N SER A 149 -3.49 13.73 17.88
CA SER A 149 -2.29 14.47 18.25
C SER A 149 -2.45 15.12 19.62
N VAL A 150 -1.38 15.13 20.41
CA VAL A 150 -1.28 16.01 21.57
C VAL A 150 -0.68 17.31 21.08
N VAL A 151 -1.42 18.39 21.28
CA VAL A 151 -0.94 19.74 21.04
C VAL A 151 -0.77 20.43 22.39
N THR A 152 0.36 21.09 22.59
CA THR A 152 0.60 21.97 23.73
C THR A 152 0.53 23.40 23.22
N LEU A 153 -0.48 24.15 23.64
CA LEU A 153 -0.64 25.57 23.29
C LEU A 153 -0.16 26.46 24.44
N ASP A 154 0.59 27.49 24.07
CA ASP A 154 0.96 28.61 24.94
C ASP A 154 0.03 29.80 24.66
N VAL A 155 -0.78 30.19 25.64
CA VAL A 155 -1.67 31.36 25.57
C VAL A 155 -1.05 32.51 26.36
N LYS A 156 -0.80 33.63 25.69
CA LYS A 156 -0.26 34.86 26.29
C LYS A 156 -1.40 35.84 26.60
N PRO A 157 -1.59 36.25 27.86
CA PRO A 157 -2.57 37.29 28.20
C PRO A 157 -2.02 38.71 27.95
N TRP A 158 -2.91 39.70 27.96
CA TRP A 158 -2.55 41.12 27.76
C TRP A 158 -1.80 41.74 28.95
N ASP A 159 -2.10 41.37 30.20
CA ASP A 159 -1.51 42.00 31.39
C ASP A 159 -1.47 41.09 32.64
N ASP A 160 -0.72 41.48 33.67
CA ASP A 160 -0.56 40.76 34.95
C ASP A 160 -1.76 40.87 35.90
N GLU A 161 -2.71 41.76 35.61
CA GLU A 161 -4.00 41.89 36.30
C GLU A 161 -5.14 41.03 35.70
N THR A 162 -4.92 40.34 34.57
CA THR A 162 -5.96 39.49 33.95
C THR A 162 -6.24 38.25 34.80
N ASP A 163 -7.52 37.96 35.06
CA ASP A 163 -7.95 36.80 35.85
C ASP A 163 -7.59 35.47 35.15
N MET A 164 -6.47 34.87 35.57
CA MET A 164 -5.92 33.64 34.98
C MET A 164 -6.87 32.44 35.03
N LYS A 165 -7.85 32.44 35.95
CA LYS A 165 -8.87 31.40 36.05
C LYS A 165 -10.01 31.59 35.05
N ALA A 166 -10.40 32.84 34.78
CA ALA A 166 -11.43 33.15 33.80
C ALA A 166 -10.94 32.83 32.37
N LEU A 167 -9.65 33.05 32.11
CA LEU A 167 -9.01 32.65 30.86
C LEU A 167 -8.97 31.12 30.70
N GLU A 168 -8.63 30.37 31.75
CA GLU A 168 -8.70 28.89 31.72
C GLU A 168 -10.13 28.38 31.51
N GLU A 169 -11.13 29.01 32.13
CA GLU A 169 -12.55 28.66 31.97
C GLU A 169 -13.06 28.98 30.56
N ALA A 170 -12.69 30.13 29.99
CA ALA A 170 -13.06 30.51 28.63
C ALA A 170 -12.43 29.59 27.57
N VAL A 171 -11.15 29.22 27.73
CA VAL A 171 -10.48 28.27 26.83
C VAL A 171 -11.07 26.87 26.95
N ARG A 172 -11.41 26.41 28.17
CA ARG A 172 -12.08 25.11 28.38
C ARG A 172 -13.53 25.07 27.92
N ALA A 173 -14.19 26.21 27.78
CA ALA A 173 -15.58 26.31 27.32
C ALA A 173 -15.74 26.05 25.81
N ILE A 174 -14.64 26.07 25.04
CA ILE A 174 -14.64 25.70 23.62
C ILE A 174 -14.74 24.16 23.53
N GLU A 175 -15.95 23.65 23.25
CA GLU A 175 -16.22 22.24 23.00
C GLU A 175 -16.43 21.98 21.50
N LYS A 176 -15.54 21.19 20.89
CA LYS A 176 -15.67 20.66 19.53
C LYS A 176 -15.57 19.13 19.53
N ASP A 177 -16.27 18.45 18.63
CA ASP A 177 -16.22 16.99 18.51
C ASP A 177 -14.81 16.53 18.10
N GLY A 178 -14.11 15.84 19.00
CA GLY A 178 -12.72 15.39 18.82
C GLY A 178 -11.67 16.22 19.56
N LEU A 179 -12.05 17.26 20.32
CA LEU A 179 -11.16 18.04 21.17
C LEU A 179 -11.29 17.59 22.63
N THR A 180 -10.16 17.27 23.27
CA THR A 180 -10.14 17.04 24.72
C THR A 180 -9.06 17.87 25.39
N TRP A 181 -9.47 18.70 26.34
CA TRP A 181 -8.57 19.54 27.12
C TRP A 181 -7.85 18.71 28.19
N GLY A 182 -6.52 18.82 28.23
CA GLY A 182 -5.63 18.17 29.16
C GLY A 182 -5.22 19.07 30.34
N ALA A 183 -4.04 18.80 30.91
CA ALA A 183 -3.52 19.57 32.03
C ALA A 183 -3.10 20.99 31.60
N SER A 184 -3.42 21.99 32.43
CA SER A 184 -2.93 23.37 32.30
C SER A 184 -1.86 23.66 33.35
N LYS A 185 -0.84 24.45 32.96
CA LYS A 185 0.26 24.89 33.82
C LYS A 185 0.58 26.35 33.53
N LEU A 186 0.78 27.13 34.58
CA LEU A 186 1.24 28.51 34.46
C LEU A 186 2.77 28.55 34.44
N VAL A 187 3.35 29.12 33.39
CA VAL A 187 4.80 29.29 33.25
C VAL A 187 5.13 30.79 33.32
N PRO A 188 6.04 31.24 34.21
CA PRO A 188 6.41 32.64 34.27
C PRO A 188 7.21 33.05 33.04
N VAL A 189 6.79 34.13 32.39
CA VAL A 189 7.57 34.90 31.42
C VAL A 189 8.10 36.11 32.18
N GLY A 190 9.25 36.68 31.80
CA GLY A 190 9.81 37.82 32.54
C GLY A 190 8.82 39.00 32.70
N PHE A 191 9.08 39.91 33.64
CA PHE A 191 8.24 41.10 33.93
C PHE A 191 6.87 40.83 34.58
N GLY A 192 6.72 39.77 35.37
CA GLY A 192 5.50 39.53 36.17
C GLY A 192 4.37 38.81 35.41
N VAL A 193 4.43 38.76 34.08
CA VAL A 193 3.45 38.08 33.22
C VAL A 193 3.64 36.56 33.24
N ARG A 194 2.56 35.78 33.41
CA ARG A 194 2.59 34.31 33.35
C ARG A 194 1.85 33.85 32.09
N LYS A 195 2.49 33.00 31.28
CA LYS A 195 1.81 32.35 30.15
C LYS A 195 1.07 31.09 30.63
N LEU A 196 -0.09 30.83 30.04
CA LEU A 196 -0.82 29.59 30.26
C LEU A 196 -0.37 28.54 29.24
N GLN A 197 0.21 27.45 29.72
CA GLN A 197 0.56 26.29 28.91
C GLN A 197 -0.53 25.24 29.10
N ILE A 198 -1.31 24.94 28.05
CA ILE A 198 -2.39 23.96 28.09
C ILE A 198 -2.14 22.82 27.11
N ASN A 199 -2.28 21.59 27.60
CA ASN A 199 -2.24 20.40 26.74
C ASN A 199 -3.64 20.11 26.22
N MET A 200 -3.77 19.68 24.97
CA MET A 200 -5.01 19.18 24.38
C MET A 200 -4.72 17.94 23.54
N VAL A 201 -5.71 17.05 23.42
CA VAL A 201 -5.67 15.94 22.45
C VAL A 201 -6.71 16.22 21.37
N VAL A 202 -6.24 16.31 20.14
CA VAL A 202 -7.02 16.68 18.94
C VAL A 202 -7.10 15.47 18.01
N GLU A 203 -8.27 15.22 17.42
CA GLU A 203 -8.41 14.31 16.27
C GLU A 203 -8.08 15.08 14.99
N ASP A 204 -6.89 14.84 14.42
CA ASP A 204 -6.29 15.61 13.30
C ASP A 204 -7.16 15.68 12.04
N GLU A 205 -8.11 14.76 11.87
CA GLU A 205 -9.01 14.71 10.71
C GLU A 205 -10.24 15.62 10.86
N LYS A 206 -10.68 15.88 12.10
CA LYS A 206 -11.90 16.66 12.37
C LYS A 206 -11.60 18.12 12.71
N ILE A 207 -10.42 18.38 13.27
CA ILE A 207 -10.09 19.67 13.82
C ILE A 207 -8.72 20.08 13.31
N SER A 208 -8.68 21.19 12.57
CA SER A 208 -7.43 21.82 12.20
C SER A 208 -6.93 22.66 13.38
N VAL A 209 -5.62 22.60 13.66
CA VAL A 209 -5.01 23.38 14.74
C VAL A 209 -5.11 24.88 14.45
N ALA A 210 -5.16 25.28 13.18
CA ALA A 210 -5.33 26.67 12.75
C ALA A 210 -6.72 27.23 13.08
N ASP A 211 -7.80 26.47 12.82
CA ASP A 211 -9.17 26.94 13.15
C ASP A 211 -9.38 27.08 14.67
N LEU A 212 -8.69 26.26 15.48
CA LEU A 212 -8.70 26.40 16.93
C LEU A 212 -7.90 27.62 17.41
N GLU A 213 -6.79 27.94 16.76
CA GLU A 213 -6.02 29.15 17.08
C GLU A 213 -6.83 30.41 16.80
N GLU A 214 -7.53 30.46 15.66
CA GLU A 214 -8.39 31.59 15.29
C GLU A 214 -9.53 31.79 16.31
N GLU A 215 -10.25 30.74 16.69
CA GLU A 215 -11.33 30.83 17.69
C GLU A 215 -10.83 31.23 19.10
N ILE A 216 -9.62 30.84 19.47
CA ILE A 216 -9.03 31.25 20.75
C ILE A 216 -8.54 32.71 20.67
N GLN A 217 -8.11 33.18 19.49
CA GLN A 217 -7.71 34.58 19.26
C GLN A 217 -8.91 35.54 19.17
N GLU A 218 -10.09 35.05 18.80
CA GLU A 218 -11.35 35.82 18.85
C GLU A 218 -11.77 36.20 20.28
N LEU A 219 -11.19 35.58 21.31
CA LEU A 219 -11.31 36.00 22.72
C LEU A 219 -10.43 37.24 22.99
N GLU A 220 -10.68 38.32 22.26
CA GLU A 220 -9.91 39.57 22.24
C GLU A 220 -9.73 40.21 23.64
N ASP A 221 -10.67 39.96 24.55
CA ASP A 221 -10.69 40.51 25.91
C ASP A 221 -9.62 39.89 26.85
N TYR A 222 -9.08 38.71 26.52
CA TYR A 222 -8.20 37.94 27.42
C TYR A 222 -6.89 37.47 26.77
N VAL A 223 -6.86 37.27 25.45
CA VAL A 223 -5.73 36.64 24.73
C VAL A 223 -5.03 37.65 23.82
N GLN A 224 -3.71 37.79 24.00
CA GLN A 224 -2.85 38.60 23.13
C GLN A 224 -2.38 37.79 21.91
N SER A 225 -1.96 36.54 22.13
CA SER A 225 -1.58 35.61 21.06
C SER A 225 -1.59 34.17 21.56
N THR A 226 -1.76 33.23 20.65
CA THR A 226 -1.61 31.79 20.87
C THR A 226 -0.43 31.26 20.06
N ASP A 227 0.43 30.47 20.68
CA ASP A 227 1.56 29.80 20.01
C ASP A 227 1.51 28.28 20.26
N VAL A 228 1.74 27.46 19.22
CA VAL A 228 1.97 26.00 19.40
C VAL A 228 3.36 25.79 19.97
N ALA A 229 3.43 25.36 21.23
CA ALA A 229 4.68 25.05 21.92
C ALA A 229 5.22 23.67 21.53
N ALA A 230 4.34 22.69 21.33
CA ALA A 230 4.71 21.34 20.89
C ALA A 230 3.53 20.61 20.26
N MET A 231 3.78 19.85 19.19
CA MET A 231 2.81 18.94 18.59
C MET A 231 3.41 17.53 18.55
N GLN A 232 2.77 16.57 19.21
CA GLN A 232 3.15 15.17 19.22
C GLN A 232 2.00 14.32 18.67
N LYS A 233 2.19 13.69 17.52
CA LYS A 233 1.19 12.74 16.99
C LYS A 233 1.14 11.50 17.88
N LEU A 234 -0.01 11.23 18.47
CA LEU A 234 -0.20 10.26 19.56
C LEU A 234 -0.55 8.83 19.11
N CYS A 235 -0.69 8.55 17.81
CA CYS A 235 -0.90 7.16 17.37
C CYS A 235 -0.57 6.98 15.90
N THR A 236 0.71 6.75 15.59
CA THR A 236 1.02 5.68 14.63
C THR A 236 1.11 4.41 15.45
N MET A 237 0.21 3.45 15.25
CA MET A 237 0.36 2.15 15.90
C MET A 237 1.65 1.49 15.39
N TYR A 238 2.28 0.67 16.23
CA TYR A 238 3.54 -0.02 15.89
C TYR A 238 3.44 -0.72 14.53
N GLY A 239 4.39 -0.42 13.64
CA GLY A 239 4.48 -1.04 12.31
C GLY A 239 3.49 -0.56 11.24
N ASP A 240 2.69 0.48 11.50
CA ASP A 240 1.81 1.08 10.49
C ASP A 240 2.60 1.67 9.32
N LEU A 241 3.73 2.32 9.59
CA LEU A 241 4.63 2.86 8.59
C LEU A 241 5.22 1.74 7.70
N GLY A 242 5.56 0.60 8.32
CA GLY A 242 5.99 -0.59 7.60
C GLY A 242 4.91 -1.14 6.66
N ASN A 243 3.64 -1.13 7.08
CA ASN A 243 2.53 -1.56 6.23
C ASN A 243 2.32 -0.62 5.03
N LYS A 244 2.40 0.70 5.22
CA LYS A 244 2.31 1.68 4.11
C LYS A 244 3.40 1.47 3.07
N LEU A 245 4.62 1.18 3.53
CA LEU A 245 5.77 0.90 2.67
C LEU A 245 5.59 -0.41 1.87
N VAL A 246 5.00 -1.45 2.47
CA VAL A 246 4.64 -2.69 1.74
C VAL A 246 3.50 -2.45 0.74
N GLN A 247 2.52 -1.60 1.06
CA GLN A 247 1.48 -1.23 0.09
C GLN A 247 2.07 -0.49 -1.12
N HIS A 248 3.04 0.39 -0.89
CA HIS A 248 3.77 1.02 -1.97
C HIS A 248 4.55 0.01 -2.82
N ALA A 249 5.26 -0.93 -2.17
CA ALA A 249 5.94 -2.03 -2.86
C ALA A 249 4.99 -2.82 -3.79
N LYS A 250 3.78 -3.13 -3.30
CA LYS A 250 2.76 -3.83 -4.09
C LYS A 250 2.32 -3.02 -5.31
N ARG A 251 2.18 -1.69 -5.18
CA ARG A 251 1.87 -0.83 -6.33
C ARG A 251 3.01 -0.83 -7.34
N THR A 252 4.26 -0.79 -6.88
CA THR A 252 5.45 -0.84 -7.74
C THR A 252 5.54 -2.12 -8.57
N GLN A 253 5.08 -3.26 -8.07
CA GLN A 253 5.09 -4.52 -8.84
C GLN A 253 4.23 -4.47 -10.11
N ASN A 254 3.14 -3.69 -10.10
CA ASN A 254 2.24 -3.58 -11.24
C ASN A 254 2.69 -2.49 -12.24
N LEU A 255 3.62 -1.63 -11.84
CA LEU A 255 4.09 -0.52 -12.67
C LEU A 255 5.26 -0.98 -13.56
N THR A 256 5.27 -0.49 -14.80
CA THR A 256 6.36 -0.71 -15.76
C THR A 256 7.59 0.14 -15.44
N TYR A 257 7.37 1.34 -14.87
CA TYR A 257 8.42 2.24 -14.42
C TYR A 257 8.61 2.15 -12.89
N LEU A 258 9.80 2.51 -12.43
CA LEU A 258 10.12 2.53 -11.00
C LEU A 258 9.69 3.88 -10.37
N PRO A 259 8.80 3.88 -9.36
CA PRO A 259 8.45 5.10 -8.62
C PRO A 259 9.62 5.61 -7.78
N SER A 260 9.53 6.90 -7.41
CA SER A 260 10.50 7.56 -6.54
C SER A 260 10.72 6.81 -5.23
N TYR A 261 11.98 6.70 -4.81
CA TYR A 261 12.37 6.05 -3.57
C TYR A 261 11.86 6.84 -2.35
N GLN A 262 11.12 6.16 -1.48
CA GLN A 262 10.51 6.76 -0.29
C GLN A 262 11.51 6.88 0.87
N THR A 263 12.46 7.81 0.76
CA THR A 263 13.50 8.07 1.78
C THR A 263 12.90 8.35 3.16
N GLU A 264 11.86 9.17 3.24
CA GLU A 264 11.30 9.63 4.49
C GLU A 264 10.60 8.53 5.28
N ILE A 265 9.86 7.65 4.60
CA ILE A 265 9.18 6.51 5.24
C ILE A 265 10.22 5.50 5.74
N VAL A 266 11.24 5.18 4.93
CA VAL A 266 12.33 4.28 5.34
C VAL A 266 13.10 4.85 6.54
N ARG A 267 13.38 6.15 6.54
CA ARG A 267 14.01 6.84 7.68
C ARG A 267 13.13 6.80 8.92
N ALA A 268 11.82 6.97 8.78
CA ALA A 268 10.89 6.91 9.90
C ALA A 268 10.83 5.49 10.51
N VAL A 269 10.69 4.44 9.69
CA VAL A 269 10.69 3.04 10.16
C VAL A 269 12.02 2.66 10.81
N THR A 270 13.15 3.14 10.30
CA THR A 270 14.46 2.87 10.91
C THR A 270 14.67 3.61 12.22
N ARG A 271 14.12 4.81 12.40
CA ARG A 271 14.08 5.51 13.70
C ARG A 271 13.21 4.73 14.70
N GLU A 272 12.01 4.32 14.30
CA GLU A 272 11.11 3.51 15.14
C GLU A 272 11.78 2.23 15.65
N VAL A 273 12.50 1.51 14.77
CA VAL A 273 13.26 0.31 15.18
C VAL A 273 14.38 0.64 16.17
N ARG A 274 15.10 1.77 15.99
CA ARG A 274 16.15 2.19 16.93
C ARG A 274 15.59 2.63 18.27
N ASP A 275 14.43 3.27 18.28
CA ASP A 275 13.80 3.71 19.51
C ASP A 275 13.25 2.50 20.29
N LEU A 276 12.64 1.52 19.60
CA LEU A 276 12.27 0.23 20.19
C LEU A 276 13.48 -0.55 20.77
N ASP A 277 14.63 -0.49 20.10
CA ASP A 277 15.86 -1.15 20.57
C ASP A 277 16.41 -0.46 21.83
N LYS A 278 16.36 0.88 21.90
CA LYS A 278 16.69 1.63 23.12
C LYS A 278 15.74 1.28 24.26
N ASP A 279 14.43 1.23 24.02
CA ASP A 279 13.44 0.86 25.04
C ASP A 279 13.72 -0.55 25.59
N VAL A 280 14.07 -1.50 24.71
CA VAL A 280 14.49 -2.85 25.11
C VAL A 280 15.77 -2.83 25.94
N ALA A 281 16.76 -2.02 25.56
CA ALA A 281 18.00 -1.88 26.31
C ALA A 281 17.77 -1.27 27.71
N GLU A 282 16.95 -0.22 27.82
CA GLU A 282 16.59 0.41 29.09
C GLU A 282 15.83 -0.56 30.02
N LEU A 283 14.91 -1.37 29.46
CA LEU A 283 14.21 -2.40 30.23
C LEU A 283 15.13 -3.52 30.72
N LEU A 284 16.21 -3.82 29.99
CA LEU A 284 17.18 -4.87 30.33
C LEU A 284 18.32 -4.39 31.22
N GLU A 285 18.59 -3.08 31.27
CA GLU A 285 19.68 -2.48 32.06
C GLU A 285 19.66 -2.93 33.54
N PRO A 286 18.51 -2.97 34.26
CA PRO A 286 18.47 -3.40 35.66
C PRO A 286 18.91 -4.86 35.86
N PHE A 287 18.72 -5.72 34.86
CA PHE A 287 18.92 -7.16 34.98
C PHE A 287 20.36 -7.60 34.71
N HIS A 288 21.25 -6.72 34.23
CA HIS A 288 22.68 -6.96 34.04
C HIS A 288 23.01 -8.33 33.39
N GLY A 289 22.16 -8.79 32.46
CA GLY A 289 22.32 -10.06 31.72
C GLY A 289 21.73 -11.31 32.37
N SER A 290 21.16 -11.23 33.58
CA SER A 290 20.44 -12.33 34.24
C SER A 290 18.95 -12.01 34.33
N PHE A 291 18.24 -12.14 33.22
CA PHE A 291 16.79 -11.95 33.15
C PHE A 291 16.07 -13.30 33.23
N ASP A 292 15.23 -13.49 34.26
CA ASP A 292 14.40 -14.68 34.43
C ASP A 292 12.94 -14.38 34.00
N PRO A 293 12.46 -14.93 32.87
CA PRO A 293 11.13 -14.61 32.33
C PRO A 293 9.96 -15.01 33.23
N SER A 294 10.15 -15.98 34.13
CA SER A 294 9.13 -16.44 35.07
C SER A 294 8.99 -15.53 36.30
N ALA A 295 10.03 -14.78 36.65
CA ALA A 295 10.01 -13.87 37.78
C ALA A 295 9.27 -12.57 37.41
N ASP A 296 9.55 -12.03 36.22
CA ASP A 296 8.97 -10.79 35.72
C ASP A 296 8.19 -10.99 34.42
N GLN A 297 7.05 -11.68 34.52
CA GLN A 297 6.19 -12.00 33.36
C GLN A 297 5.73 -10.76 32.58
N ALA A 298 5.48 -9.63 33.26
CA ALA A 298 5.05 -8.39 32.61
C ALA A 298 6.16 -7.82 31.70
N ILE A 299 7.40 -7.77 32.19
CA ILE A 299 8.56 -7.29 31.43
C ILE A 299 8.87 -8.25 30.28
N ALA A 300 8.77 -9.56 30.52
CA ALA A 300 8.95 -10.57 29.47
C ALA A 300 7.96 -10.37 28.31
N CYS A 301 6.69 -10.10 28.60
CA CYS A 301 5.68 -9.80 27.58
C CYS A 301 6.02 -8.52 26.81
N THR A 302 6.42 -7.44 27.48
CA THR A 302 6.80 -6.18 26.83
C THR A 302 8.01 -6.36 25.91
N LEU A 303 9.07 -7.04 26.39
CA LEU A 303 10.25 -7.36 25.59
C LEU A 303 9.90 -8.20 24.36
N LEU A 304 9.00 -9.18 24.52
CA LEU A 304 8.54 -10.01 23.41
C LEU A 304 7.77 -9.18 22.37
N VAL A 305 6.86 -8.31 22.80
CA VAL A 305 6.10 -7.42 21.91
C VAL A 305 7.05 -6.50 21.14
N ASN A 306 7.99 -5.84 21.82
CA ASN A 306 8.97 -4.96 21.19
C ASN A 306 9.85 -5.72 20.17
N HIS A 307 10.32 -6.92 20.52
CA HIS A 307 11.09 -7.75 19.62
C HIS A 307 10.30 -8.21 18.39
N LEU A 308 9.03 -8.60 18.55
CA LEU A 308 8.15 -8.96 17.45
C LEU A 308 7.88 -7.75 16.53
N SER A 309 7.66 -6.57 17.10
CA SER A 309 7.50 -5.31 16.36
C SER A 309 8.75 -4.94 15.56
N MET A 310 9.94 -5.05 16.15
CA MET A 310 11.21 -4.85 15.44
C MET A 310 11.37 -5.84 14.27
N ARG A 311 11.07 -7.12 14.48
CA ARG A 311 11.11 -8.14 13.41
C ARG A 311 10.11 -7.85 12.30
N ARG A 312 8.92 -7.34 12.64
CA ARG A 312 7.90 -6.92 11.68
C ARG A 312 8.43 -5.78 10.80
N ASN A 313 8.96 -4.72 11.41
CA ASN A 313 9.53 -3.58 10.69
C ASN A 313 10.69 -3.98 9.79
N LYS A 314 11.61 -4.82 10.29
CA LYS A 314 12.71 -5.38 9.48
C LYS A 314 12.19 -6.18 8.27
N ARG A 315 11.15 -7.00 8.45
CA ARG A 315 10.55 -7.77 7.36
C ARG A 315 9.92 -6.86 6.31
N CYS A 316 9.20 -5.81 6.71
CA CYS A 316 8.59 -4.85 5.79
C CYS A 316 9.64 -4.09 4.98
N LEU A 317 10.71 -3.62 5.64
CA LEU A 317 11.83 -2.94 4.96
C LEU A 317 12.51 -3.85 3.93
N LEU A 318 12.85 -5.08 4.33
CA LEU A 318 13.48 -6.04 3.42
C LEU A 318 12.59 -6.40 2.24
N ALA A 319 11.28 -6.56 2.46
CA ALA A 319 10.33 -6.84 1.38
C ALA A 319 10.30 -5.70 0.34
N TYR A 320 10.21 -4.45 0.79
CA TYR A 320 10.23 -3.29 -0.11
C TYR A 320 11.54 -3.17 -0.90
N HIS A 321 12.68 -3.28 -0.21
CA HIS A 321 13.97 -3.24 -0.88
C HIS A 321 14.12 -4.39 -1.88
N ARG A 322 13.70 -5.61 -1.52
CA ARG A 322 13.76 -6.76 -2.42
C ARG A 322 12.91 -6.54 -3.67
N THR A 323 11.68 -6.08 -3.53
CA THR A 323 10.81 -5.79 -4.69
C THR A 323 11.40 -4.73 -5.61
N ARG A 324 12.09 -3.74 -5.05
CA ARG A 324 12.75 -2.70 -5.85
C ARG A 324 14.00 -3.22 -6.53
N THR A 325 14.83 -4.02 -5.85
CA THR A 325 16.00 -4.66 -6.47
C THR A 325 15.57 -5.63 -7.57
N ASP A 326 14.52 -6.42 -7.36
CA ASP A 326 13.99 -7.33 -8.39
C ASP A 326 13.61 -6.56 -9.66
N LYS A 327 12.95 -5.40 -9.51
CA LYS A 327 12.57 -4.57 -10.65
C LYS A 327 13.77 -3.89 -11.31
N LEU A 328 14.75 -3.44 -10.53
CA LEU A 328 15.99 -2.87 -11.05
C LEU A 328 16.79 -3.91 -11.82
N GLU A 329 16.91 -5.14 -11.30
CA GLU A 329 17.54 -6.26 -12.00
C GLU A 329 16.83 -6.51 -13.34
N GLU A 330 15.49 -6.60 -13.35
CA GLU A 330 14.69 -6.76 -14.58
C GLU A 330 14.97 -5.65 -15.62
N LEU A 331 15.05 -4.39 -15.18
CA LEU A 331 15.33 -3.25 -16.05
C LEU A 331 16.76 -3.30 -16.64
N VAL A 332 17.74 -3.73 -15.85
CA VAL A 332 19.12 -3.94 -16.32
C VAL A 332 19.20 -5.07 -17.35
N TRP A 333 18.47 -6.17 -17.13
CA TRP A 333 18.38 -7.27 -18.10
C TRP A 333 17.67 -6.86 -19.40
N ASN A 334 16.67 -5.99 -19.32
CA ASN A 334 16.00 -5.41 -20.50
C ASN A 334 16.85 -4.36 -21.23
N GLY A 335 18.08 -4.09 -20.77
CA GLY A 335 19.01 -3.17 -21.43
C GLY A 335 18.75 -1.69 -21.15
N SER A 336 17.96 -1.35 -20.12
CA SER A 336 17.84 0.02 -19.64
C SER A 336 19.10 0.41 -18.88
N ASP A 337 19.84 1.41 -19.36
CA ASP A 337 21.03 1.92 -18.66
C ASP A 337 20.61 2.83 -17.49
N VAL A 338 21.50 3.02 -16.51
CA VAL A 338 21.29 3.91 -15.33
C VAL A 338 20.91 5.33 -15.78
N VAL A 339 21.48 5.77 -16.91
CA VAL A 339 21.17 7.07 -17.54
C VAL A 339 19.76 7.08 -18.16
N ASP A 340 19.30 5.96 -18.72
CA ASP A 340 17.94 5.85 -19.26
C ASP A 340 16.89 5.75 -18.12
N LEU A 341 17.24 5.08 -17.01
CA LEU A 341 16.43 4.96 -15.80
C LEU A 341 16.21 6.33 -15.12
N SER A 342 17.25 7.18 -15.11
CA SER A 342 17.14 8.56 -14.63
C SER A 342 16.45 9.48 -15.63
N GLY A 343 16.53 9.19 -16.94
CA GLY A 343 15.92 9.96 -18.03
C GLY A 343 14.45 9.63 -18.35
N GLN A 344 13.96 8.44 -18.03
CA GLN A 344 12.56 8.01 -18.28
C GLN A 344 11.52 8.91 -17.60
N GLN A 345 11.89 9.66 -16.55
CA GLN A 345 11.01 10.66 -15.95
C GLN A 345 10.90 11.96 -16.75
N ALA A 346 11.92 12.36 -17.51
CA ALA A 346 11.89 13.60 -18.27
C ALA A 346 10.89 13.56 -19.44
N GLN A 347 10.62 12.38 -20.00
CA GLN A 347 9.63 12.23 -21.10
C GLN A 347 8.18 12.20 -20.61
N ASN A 348 7.90 11.78 -19.37
CA ASN A 348 6.55 11.84 -18.81
C ASN A 348 6.21 13.21 -18.20
N SER A 349 7.18 14.12 -18.08
CA SER A 349 6.97 15.45 -17.49
C SER A 349 7.17 16.62 -18.47
N THR A 350 7.17 16.39 -19.78
CA THR A 350 7.40 17.46 -20.78
C THR A 350 6.26 17.62 -21.78
N GLY A 351 5.18 18.21 -21.28
CA GLY A 351 4.21 18.99 -22.06
C GLY A 351 4.44 20.51 -22.00
N VAL A 352 5.54 21.01 -21.40
CA VAL A 352 5.84 22.45 -21.37
C VAL A 352 7.33 22.68 -21.57
N SER A 353 7.68 23.13 -22.77
CA SER A 353 8.99 23.69 -23.10
C SER A 353 9.16 25.07 -22.46
N GLY A 354 9.97 25.15 -21.40
CA GLY A 354 10.41 26.40 -20.79
C GLY A 354 11.90 26.34 -20.47
N ALA A 355 12.69 27.11 -21.22
CA ALA A 355 14.13 27.23 -21.06
C ALA A 355 14.50 27.87 -19.71
N GLY A 356 15.53 27.32 -19.05
CA GLY A 356 16.26 27.99 -17.96
C GLY A 356 15.92 27.45 -16.57
N GLY A 357 16.72 26.49 -16.09
CA GLY A 357 16.66 26.05 -14.71
C GLY A 357 17.57 24.85 -14.49
N ASN A 358 18.66 25.07 -13.75
CA ASN A 358 19.60 24.06 -13.29
C ASN A 358 18.95 23.21 -12.18
N ASP A 359 17.83 22.54 -12.51
CA ASP A 359 17.07 21.72 -11.56
C ASP A 359 17.67 20.31 -11.58
N ALA A 360 18.34 19.96 -10.49
CA ALA A 360 18.93 18.65 -10.29
C ALA A 360 17.87 17.59 -10.57
N SER A 361 18.07 16.82 -11.63
CA SER A 361 17.28 15.65 -11.99
C SER A 361 16.99 14.87 -10.72
N LYS A 362 15.75 14.92 -10.23
CA LYS A 362 15.35 14.16 -9.03
C LYS A 362 15.32 12.69 -9.43
N SER A 363 16.51 12.08 -9.44
CA SER A 363 16.67 10.65 -9.68
C SER A 363 15.64 9.92 -8.80
N SER A 364 14.80 9.11 -9.43
CA SER A 364 13.82 8.27 -8.73
C SER A 364 14.50 7.22 -7.85
N LEU A 365 15.82 7.07 -8.01
CA LEU A 365 16.69 6.14 -7.33
C LEU A 365 17.33 6.81 -6.12
N SER A 366 17.51 6.01 -5.07
CA SER A 366 18.42 6.43 -4.00
C SER A 366 19.88 6.31 -4.46
N PRO A 367 20.81 7.13 -3.93
CA PRO A 367 22.23 6.99 -4.26
C PRO A 367 22.79 5.60 -4.00
N GLN A 368 22.22 4.87 -3.02
CA GLN A 368 22.60 3.50 -2.71
C GLN A 368 22.09 2.51 -3.77
N GLU A 369 20.92 2.76 -4.36
CA GLU A 369 20.40 1.96 -5.48
C GLU A 369 21.20 2.21 -6.75
N GLU A 370 21.63 3.45 -7.02
CA GLU A 370 22.49 3.78 -8.16
C GLU A 370 23.83 3.03 -8.10
N GLU A 371 24.49 3.05 -6.94
CA GLU A 371 25.73 2.30 -6.70
C GLU A 371 25.52 0.78 -6.89
N TYR A 372 24.40 0.24 -6.39
CA TYR A 372 24.06 -1.17 -6.55
C TYR A 372 23.86 -1.55 -8.03
N VAL A 373 23.11 -0.76 -8.79
CA VAL A 373 22.86 -1.01 -10.20
C VAL A 373 24.16 -0.96 -10.99
N ARG A 374 25.06 -0.01 -10.68
CA ARG A 374 26.38 0.08 -11.32
C ARG A 374 27.22 -1.17 -11.06
N GLN A 375 27.27 -1.65 -9.82
CA GLN A 375 27.99 -2.87 -9.48
C GLN A 375 27.36 -4.11 -10.15
N TYR A 376 26.03 -4.14 -10.26
CA TYR A 376 25.31 -5.22 -10.92
C TYR A 376 25.53 -5.21 -12.44
N SER A 377 25.56 -4.04 -13.08
CA SER A 377 25.86 -3.91 -14.51
C SER A 377 27.30 -4.31 -14.81
N ASP A 378 28.25 -3.96 -13.95
CA ASP A 378 29.66 -4.39 -14.10
C ASP A 378 29.78 -5.92 -13.97
N LEU A 379 29.05 -6.53 -13.03
CA LEU A 379 28.98 -7.99 -12.87
C LEU A 379 28.35 -8.66 -14.09
N LEU A 380 27.26 -8.10 -14.62
CA LEU A 380 26.61 -8.59 -15.82
C LEU A 380 27.53 -8.48 -17.05
N ALA A 381 28.25 -7.36 -17.19
CA ALA A 381 29.22 -7.18 -18.27
C ALA A 381 30.38 -8.18 -18.17
N ALA A 382 30.89 -8.44 -16.96
CA ALA A 382 31.91 -9.46 -16.72
C ALA A 382 31.39 -10.88 -17.07
N TYR A 383 30.12 -11.17 -16.76
CA TYR A 383 29.48 -12.42 -17.11
C TYR A 383 29.29 -12.58 -18.62
N LYS A 384 28.79 -11.54 -19.30
CA LYS A 384 28.67 -11.49 -20.77
C LYS A 384 30.02 -11.62 -21.47
N GLY A 385 31.07 -11.04 -20.90
CA GLY A 385 32.43 -11.13 -21.46
C GLY A 385 32.97 -12.55 -21.57
N GLN A 386 32.42 -13.52 -20.83
CA GLN A 386 32.76 -14.93 -20.96
C GLN A 386 32.12 -15.59 -22.19
N TRP A 387 31.03 -15.00 -22.72
CA TRP A 387 30.20 -15.55 -23.78
C TRP A 387 30.06 -14.52 -24.91
N THR A 388 31.09 -14.36 -25.73
CA THR A 388 31.08 -13.37 -26.83
C THR A 388 30.11 -13.72 -27.97
N ASP A 389 29.76 -15.00 -28.08
CA ASP A 389 28.97 -15.52 -29.19
C ASP A 389 27.46 -15.55 -28.88
N ILE A 390 27.07 -15.25 -27.63
CA ILE A 390 25.69 -15.35 -27.14
C ILE A 390 25.30 -14.04 -26.49
N ASP A 391 24.31 -13.35 -27.07
CA ASP A 391 23.70 -12.20 -26.41
C ASP A 391 22.69 -12.66 -25.35
N LEU A 392 23.08 -12.53 -24.08
CA LEU A 392 22.26 -12.89 -22.92
C LEU A 392 21.16 -11.86 -22.61
N THR A 393 21.21 -10.67 -23.22
CA THR A 393 20.19 -9.61 -23.08
C THR A 393 19.35 -9.41 -24.32
N GLY A 394 19.47 -10.32 -25.29
CA GLY A 394 18.63 -10.35 -26.46
C GLY A 394 17.18 -10.69 -26.11
N SER A 395 16.32 -10.60 -27.12
CA SER A 395 14.91 -10.97 -26.98
C SER A 395 14.74 -12.46 -26.62
N LEU A 396 13.82 -12.76 -25.70
CA LEU A 396 13.47 -14.14 -25.35
C LEU A 396 12.53 -14.78 -26.41
N GLU A 397 11.99 -13.96 -27.30
CA GLU A 397 11.11 -14.41 -28.38
C GLU A 397 11.95 -14.94 -29.56
N PRO A 398 11.70 -16.18 -30.02
CA PRO A 398 12.47 -16.73 -31.12
C PRO A 398 12.20 -15.93 -32.42
N PRO A 399 13.24 -15.55 -33.17
CA PRO A 399 13.08 -14.81 -34.42
C PRO A 399 12.32 -15.66 -35.44
N ARG A 400 11.23 -15.12 -35.99
CA ARG A 400 10.44 -15.78 -37.04
C ARG A 400 11.09 -15.63 -38.41
N ASP A 401 11.56 -14.43 -38.70
CA ASP A 401 12.16 -14.05 -39.98
C ASP A 401 13.47 -13.32 -39.73
N LEU A 402 14.44 -13.49 -40.63
CA LEU A 402 15.76 -12.88 -40.52
C LEU A 402 15.71 -11.35 -40.74
N PHE A 403 14.75 -10.90 -41.54
CA PHE A 403 14.53 -9.51 -41.89
C PHE A 403 13.12 -9.09 -41.48
N ILE A 404 12.99 -7.85 -41.03
CA ILE A 404 11.73 -7.26 -40.59
C ILE A 404 11.55 -5.88 -41.19
N ASP A 405 10.30 -5.52 -41.47
CA ASP A 405 9.91 -4.15 -41.78
C ASP A 405 9.79 -3.36 -40.48
N VAL A 406 10.47 -2.22 -40.38
CA VAL A 406 10.43 -1.32 -39.22
C VAL A 406 10.12 0.10 -39.66
N ARG A 407 9.28 0.78 -38.88
CA ARG A 407 8.99 2.20 -39.00
C ARG A 407 9.71 2.99 -37.92
N VAL A 408 10.33 4.10 -38.30
CA VAL A 408 10.99 5.01 -37.36
C VAL A 408 9.96 5.91 -36.67
N LEU A 409 9.90 5.87 -35.34
CA LEU A 409 9.04 6.74 -34.52
C LEU A 409 9.75 8.02 -34.08
N LYS A 410 11.05 7.92 -33.78
CA LYS A 410 11.92 9.02 -33.35
C LYS A 410 13.19 9.05 -34.20
N ASP A 411 13.63 10.24 -34.58
CA ASP A 411 14.90 10.41 -35.31
C ASP A 411 16.06 9.85 -34.49
N ALA A 412 16.79 8.87 -35.05
CA ALA A 412 17.89 8.19 -34.38
C ALA A 412 19.25 8.45 -35.06
N GLY A 413 19.29 9.31 -36.09
CA GLY A 413 20.52 9.66 -36.80
C GLY A 413 21.05 8.52 -37.68
N GLU A 414 22.36 8.45 -37.85
CA GLU A 414 23.02 7.43 -38.66
C GLU A 414 23.42 6.23 -37.80
N ILE A 415 22.86 5.06 -38.11
CA ILE A 415 23.21 3.78 -37.46
C ILE A 415 24.12 2.97 -38.37
N GLN A 416 25.07 2.23 -37.79
CA GLN A 416 25.90 1.30 -38.55
C GLN A 416 25.30 -0.11 -38.49
N THR A 417 24.90 -0.63 -39.65
CA THR A 417 24.57 -2.05 -39.83
C THR A 417 25.76 -2.78 -40.43
N GLU A 418 25.76 -4.11 -40.39
CA GLU A 418 26.81 -4.93 -41.01
C GLU A 418 26.95 -4.69 -42.54
N TYR A 419 25.88 -4.21 -43.19
CA TYR A 419 25.83 -3.95 -44.63
C TYR A 419 26.02 -2.48 -45.02
N GLY A 420 26.15 -1.58 -44.05
CA GLY A 420 26.36 -0.15 -44.30
C GLY A 420 25.66 0.76 -43.30
N ALA A 421 25.89 2.07 -43.44
CA ALA A 421 25.24 3.06 -42.60
C ALA A 421 23.84 3.41 -43.11
N ILE A 422 22.85 3.44 -42.22
CA ILE A 422 21.46 3.79 -42.52
C ILE A 422 21.08 5.02 -41.70
N THR A 423 20.51 6.03 -42.35
CA THR A 423 20.00 7.23 -41.66
C THR A 423 18.53 7.06 -41.31
N LEU A 424 18.24 6.94 -40.02
CA LEU A 424 16.89 6.77 -39.49
C LEU A 424 16.21 8.13 -39.32
N THR A 425 15.33 8.47 -40.26
CA THR A 425 14.48 9.66 -40.23
C THR A 425 13.05 9.32 -39.80
N LYS A 426 12.38 10.18 -39.04
CA LYS A 426 11.06 9.96 -38.48
C LYS A 426 10.04 9.65 -39.58
N ASN A 427 9.19 8.65 -39.32
CA ASN A 427 8.16 8.12 -40.22
C ASN A 427 8.67 7.42 -41.50
N SER A 428 9.98 7.24 -41.67
CA SER A 428 10.52 6.38 -42.73
C SER A 428 10.35 4.90 -42.37
N GLN A 429 10.35 4.04 -43.40
CA GLN A 429 10.25 2.59 -43.27
C GLN A 429 11.49 1.95 -43.87
N PHE A 430 12.04 0.97 -43.18
CA PHE A 430 13.21 0.22 -43.61
C PHE A 430 12.96 -1.28 -43.48
N TYR A 431 13.51 -2.04 -44.43
CA TYR A 431 13.58 -3.49 -44.37
C TYR A 431 15.01 -3.88 -43.98
N VAL A 432 15.18 -4.34 -42.75
CA VAL A 432 16.50 -4.53 -42.12
C VAL A 432 16.56 -5.84 -41.36
N ARG A 433 17.77 -6.34 -41.13
CA ARG A 433 17.98 -7.56 -40.35
C ARG A 433 17.56 -7.33 -38.90
N GLN A 434 16.85 -8.29 -38.32
CA GLN A 434 16.29 -8.17 -36.97
C GLN A 434 17.38 -7.85 -35.92
N GLY A 435 18.52 -8.54 -35.95
CA GLY A 435 19.60 -8.38 -34.96
C GLY A 435 20.20 -6.96 -34.87
N ASP A 436 20.18 -6.19 -35.97
CA ASP A 436 20.74 -4.82 -35.98
C ASP A 436 19.79 -3.79 -35.35
N VAL A 437 18.49 -4.10 -35.31
CA VAL A 437 17.43 -3.18 -34.87
C VAL A 437 16.74 -3.56 -33.58
N GLU A 438 16.95 -4.77 -33.06
CA GLU A 438 16.32 -5.25 -31.82
C GLU A 438 16.49 -4.28 -30.65
N ARG A 439 17.71 -3.77 -30.44
CA ARG A 439 17.98 -2.81 -29.36
C ARG A 439 17.24 -1.47 -29.56
N LEU A 440 17.11 -1.01 -30.80
CA LEU A 440 16.42 0.23 -31.14
C LEU A 440 14.89 0.09 -31.06
N ILE A 441 14.37 -1.10 -31.31
CA ILE A 441 12.97 -1.44 -31.07
C ILE A 441 12.68 -1.44 -29.57
N ALA A 442 13.54 -2.09 -28.76
CA ALA A 442 13.39 -2.11 -27.30
C ALA A 442 13.44 -0.70 -26.67
N GLN A 443 14.26 0.19 -27.21
CA GLN A 443 14.34 1.60 -26.81
C GLN A 443 13.17 2.47 -27.32
N GLY A 444 12.31 1.94 -28.20
CA GLY A 444 11.14 2.64 -28.73
C GLY A 444 11.45 3.66 -29.85
N TYR A 445 12.63 3.61 -30.47
CA TYR A 445 12.95 4.41 -31.66
C TYR A 445 12.29 3.86 -32.92
N LEU A 446 12.14 2.53 -32.98
CA LEU A 446 11.59 1.80 -34.11
C LEU A 446 10.35 1.00 -33.68
N HIS A 447 9.39 0.87 -34.58
CA HIS A 447 8.22 0.01 -34.42
C HIS A 447 8.21 -1.04 -35.54
N LYS A 448 8.10 -2.31 -35.18
CA LYS A 448 8.01 -3.41 -36.14
C LYS A 448 6.66 -3.37 -36.84
N LEU A 449 6.67 -3.37 -38.17
CA LEU A 449 5.49 -3.47 -39.02
C LEU A 449 5.34 -4.95 -39.44
N GLY A 450 4.52 -5.70 -38.70
CA GLY A 450 4.22 -7.11 -38.99
C GLY A 450 4.87 -8.09 -38.03
#